data_AF-A0A927UVU0-F1
#
_entry.id   AF-A0A927UVU0-F1
#
_cell.length_a   1.000
_cell.length_b   1.000
_cell.length_c   1.000
_cell.angle_alpha   90.00
_cell.angle_beta   90.00
_cell.angle_gamma   90.00
#
_symmetry.space_group_name_H-M   'P 1'
#
loop_
_entity.id
_entity.type
_entity.pdbx_description
1 polymer ?
#
loop_
_entity_poly.entity_id
_entity_poly.type
_entity_poly.pdbx_seq_one_letter_code
_entity_poly.pdbx_strand_id
1 'polypeptide(L)'
;MAKPMKFAGFALKNLFSKPATYGYPFVKKEYKERYRGKIVIDIDDCLFCGLCSRKCPSGAITVDRNARTWSIERMGCVQCANCVEGCPKNCLHTENAYTDPAAEKVVDTYQGKPVEKKEEAAAPAEDISDKLPVANLDECVFCGLCAKNCPANAITVDRPNKTWTLDESACAHCGVCKAKCPKKCIEFK
;
A
#
# COMPACT_ATOMS: atom_id res chain seq x y z
N MET A 1 -53.32 13.47 -44.06
CA MET A 1 -53.88 12.23 -43.49
C MET A 1 -52.96 11.75 -42.37
N ALA A 2 -53.28 12.10 -41.13
CA ALA A 2 -52.48 11.70 -39.96
C ALA A 2 -52.71 10.22 -39.69
N LYS A 3 -51.64 9.41 -39.66
CA LYS A 3 -51.66 7.95 -39.45
C LYS A 3 -51.74 7.68 -37.94
N PRO A 4 -52.91 7.42 -37.32
CA PRO A 4 -53.06 7.56 -35.88
C PRO A 4 -53.23 6.20 -35.22
N MET A 5 -52.34 5.22 -35.44
CA MET A 5 -52.54 3.88 -34.86
C MET A 5 -51.26 3.10 -34.50
N LYS A 6 -50.06 3.69 -34.62
CA LYS A 6 -48.83 2.98 -34.20
C LYS A 6 -48.76 2.78 -32.69
N PHE A 7 -49.24 3.75 -31.91
CA PHE A 7 -49.24 3.69 -30.45
C PHE A 7 -50.29 2.71 -29.91
N ALA A 8 -51.50 2.69 -30.48
CA ALA A 8 -52.59 1.81 -30.04
C ALA A 8 -52.22 0.32 -30.13
N GLY A 9 -51.58 -0.11 -31.24
CA GLY A 9 -51.11 -1.48 -31.38
C GLY A 9 -50.00 -1.85 -30.39
N PHE A 10 -49.08 -0.93 -30.11
CA PHE A 10 -48.04 -1.12 -29.10
C PHE A 10 -48.62 -1.17 -27.68
N ALA A 11 -49.61 -0.33 -27.36
CA ALA A 11 -50.27 -0.31 -26.06
C ALA A 11 -51.01 -1.63 -25.79
N LEU A 12 -51.77 -2.14 -26.78
CA LEU A 12 -52.46 -3.42 -26.65
C LEU A 12 -51.48 -4.59 -26.50
N LYS A 13 -50.38 -4.58 -27.24
CA LYS A 13 -49.32 -5.60 -27.10
C LYS A 13 -48.64 -5.55 -25.73
N ASN A 14 -48.34 -4.36 -25.22
CA ASN A 14 -47.70 -4.20 -23.92
C ASN A 14 -48.61 -4.59 -22.75
N LEU A 15 -49.94 -4.42 -22.88
CA LEU A 15 -50.92 -4.79 -21.85
C LEU A 15 -50.92 -6.30 -21.54
N PHE A 16 -50.69 -7.14 -22.55
CA PHE A 16 -50.67 -8.60 -22.41
C PHE A 16 -49.26 -9.21 -22.38
N SER A 17 -48.22 -8.40 -22.53
CA SER A 17 -46.83 -8.86 -22.39
C SER A 17 -46.35 -8.74 -20.96
N LYS A 18 -45.32 -9.52 -20.60
CA LYS A 18 -44.64 -9.35 -19.30
C LYS A 18 -44.06 -7.92 -19.20
N PRO A 19 -44.07 -7.31 -18.00
CA PRO A 19 -43.47 -6.00 -17.81
C PRO A 19 -41.98 -6.04 -18.18
N ALA A 20 -41.49 -4.95 -18.76
CA ALA A 20 -40.08 -4.79 -19.09
C ALA A 20 -39.18 -4.71 -17.84
N THR A 21 -39.78 -4.49 -16.67
CA THR A 21 -39.10 -4.38 -15.38
C THR A 21 -39.04 -5.72 -14.66
N TYR A 22 -37.99 -5.89 -13.86
CA TYR A 22 -37.91 -6.97 -12.88
C TYR A 22 -38.73 -6.58 -11.65
N GLY A 23 -39.28 -7.56 -10.95
CA GLY A 23 -40.05 -7.36 -9.71
C GLY A 23 -39.19 -6.97 -8.50
N TYR A 24 -38.29 -5.99 -8.64
CA TYR A 24 -37.52 -5.45 -7.52
C TYR A 24 -38.42 -4.55 -6.66
N PRO A 25 -38.37 -4.63 -5.31
CA PRO A 25 -37.45 -5.41 -4.47
C PRO A 25 -37.93 -6.82 -4.09
N PHE A 26 -39.10 -7.27 -4.57
CA PHE A 26 -39.73 -8.55 -4.17
C PHE A 26 -39.01 -9.80 -4.68
N VAL A 27 -38.35 -9.71 -5.84
CA VAL A 27 -37.58 -10.81 -6.45
C VAL A 27 -36.11 -10.42 -6.49
N LYS A 28 -35.25 -11.25 -5.89
CA LYS A 28 -33.79 -11.07 -5.98
C LYS A 28 -33.34 -11.24 -7.42
N LYS A 29 -32.58 -10.28 -7.92
CA LYS A 29 -32.04 -10.30 -9.28
C LYS A 29 -30.87 -11.29 -9.33
N GLU A 30 -30.88 -12.18 -10.30
CA GLU A 30 -29.72 -12.99 -10.64
C GLU A 30 -28.74 -12.18 -11.50
N TYR A 31 -27.51 -12.06 -11.03
CA TYR A 31 -26.44 -11.36 -11.73
C TYR A 31 -25.70 -12.31 -12.67
N LYS A 32 -25.13 -11.76 -13.76
CA LYS A 32 -24.31 -12.53 -14.70
C LYS A 32 -22.94 -12.84 -14.07
N GLU A 33 -22.29 -13.91 -14.50
CA GLU A 33 -21.01 -14.37 -13.93
C GLU A 33 -19.91 -13.29 -13.90
N ARG A 34 -19.82 -12.45 -14.94
CA ARG A 34 -18.80 -11.38 -15.06
C ARG A 34 -19.21 -10.05 -14.42
N TYR A 35 -20.25 -10.03 -13.60
CA TYR A 35 -20.71 -8.79 -12.99
C TYR A 35 -19.68 -8.27 -11.97
N ARG A 36 -19.25 -7.02 -12.14
CA ARG A 36 -18.36 -6.34 -11.20
C ARG A 36 -19.20 -5.74 -10.08
N GLY A 37 -19.45 -6.54 -9.04
CA GLY A 37 -20.27 -6.12 -7.91
C GLY A 37 -19.44 -5.50 -6.78
N LYS A 38 -19.90 -5.76 -5.55
CA LYS A 38 -19.32 -5.23 -4.31
C LYS A 38 -17.83 -5.59 -4.18
N ILE A 39 -17.03 -4.62 -3.75
CA ILE A 39 -15.61 -4.84 -3.44
C ILE A 39 -15.46 -5.48 -2.07
N VAL A 40 -14.74 -6.58 -1.99
CA VAL A 40 -14.40 -7.26 -0.73
C VAL A 40 -12.89 -7.32 -0.58
N ILE A 41 -12.44 -7.21 0.67
CA ILE A 41 -11.03 -7.22 1.04
C ILE A 41 -10.74 -8.38 1.98
N ASP A 42 -9.69 -9.12 1.67
CA ASP A 42 -9.06 -10.09 2.56
C ASP A 42 -8.05 -9.33 3.43
N ILE A 43 -8.53 -8.81 4.57
CA ILE A 43 -7.77 -7.85 5.38
C ILE A 43 -6.46 -8.41 5.93
N ASP A 44 -6.40 -9.72 6.14
CA ASP A 44 -5.21 -10.43 6.65
C ASP A 44 -4.03 -10.38 5.66
N ASP A 45 -4.31 -10.37 4.36
CA ASP A 45 -3.29 -10.31 3.31
C ASP A 45 -2.89 -8.88 2.92
N CYS A 46 -3.60 -7.88 3.45
CA CYS A 46 -3.38 -6.48 3.15
C CYS A 46 -2.09 -5.95 3.80
N LEU A 47 -1.20 -5.39 2.98
CA LEU A 47 0.03 -4.73 3.45
C LEU A 47 -0.15 -3.22 3.75
N PHE A 48 -1.39 -2.71 3.66
CA PHE A 48 -1.72 -1.31 3.87
C PHE A 48 -0.86 -0.33 3.03
N CYS A 49 -0.55 -0.72 1.78
CA CYS A 49 0.33 0.05 0.89
C CYS A 49 -0.32 1.29 0.25
N GLY A 50 -1.65 1.42 0.34
CA GLY A 50 -2.41 2.56 -0.17
C GLY A 50 -2.55 2.65 -1.70
N LEU A 51 -2.05 1.68 -2.47
CA LEU A 51 -2.18 1.69 -3.94
C LEU A 51 -3.64 1.67 -4.41
N CYS A 52 -4.50 0.92 -3.72
CA CYS A 52 -5.93 0.86 -4.01
C CYS A 52 -6.63 2.21 -3.81
N SER A 53 -6.24 2.97 -2.77
CA SER A 53 -6.72 4.34 -2.53
C SER A 53 -6.28 5.29 -3.64
N ARG A 54 -4.99 5.29 -3.99
CA ARG A 54 -4.45 6.16 -5.08
C ARG A 54 -5.03 5.84 -6.46
N LYS A 55 -5.33 4.58 -6.74
CA LYS A 55 -5.95 4.15 -8.02
C LYS A 55 -7.46 4.35 -8.05
N CYS A 56 -8.11 4.68 -6.93
CA CYS A 56 -9.56 4.83 -6.86
C CYS A 56 -9.99 6.13 -7.54
N PRO A 57 -10.69 6.09 -8.70
CA PRO A 57 -11.07 7.32 -9.41
C PRO A 57 -12.09 8.16 -8.65
N SER A 58 -12.89 7.54 -7.79
CA SER A 58 -13.88 8.23 -6.96
C SER A 58 -13.36 8.60 -5.56
N GLY A 59 -12.12 8.22 -5.21
CA GLY A 59 -11.58 8.47 -3.87
C GLY A 59 -12.28 7.72 -2.74
N ALA A 60 -13.08 6.69 -3.04
CA ALA A 60 -13.92 6.00 -2.06
C ALA A 60 -13.14 5.12 -1.05
N ILE A 61 -11.85 4.86 -1.29
CA ILE A 61 -11.02 3.99 -0.44
C ILE A 61 -10.02 4.83 0.34
N THR A 62 -9.99 4.65 1.66
CA THR A 62 -8.99 5.24 2.56
C THR A 62 -8.16 4.15 3.23
N VAL A 63 -6.85 4.37 3.34
CA VAL A 63 -5.92 3.41 3.96
C VAL A 63 -5.03 4.16 4.94
N ASP A 64 -5.05 3.74 6.21
CA ASP A 64 -4.07 4.17 7.20
C ASP A 64 -3.05 3.05 7.42
N ARG A 65 -1.80 3.33 7.09
CA ARG A 65 -0.71 2.36 7.24
C ARG A 65 -0.27 2.18 8.69
N ASN A 66 -0.35 3.24 9.49
CA ASN A 66 0.08 3.23 10.89
C ASN A 66 -0.98 2.56 11.75
N ALA A 67 -2.24 2.94 11.56
CA ALA A 67 -3.36 2.32 12.26
C ALA A 67 -3.73 0.96 11.68
N ARG A 68 -3.20 0.58 10.51
CA ARG A 68 -3.56 -0.66 9.78
C ARG A 68 -5.06 -0.78 9.57
N THR A 69 -5.66 0.34 9.18
CA THR A 69 -7.08 0.41 8.82
C THR A 69 -7.20 0.52 7.31
N TRP A 70 -8.17 -0.19 6.77
CA TRP A 70 -8.62 -0.02 5.40
C TRP A 70 -10.12 0.25 5.43
N SER A 71 -10.56 1.31 4.79
CA SER A 71 -11.98 1.68 4.75
C SER A 71 -12.46 1.99 3.35
N ILE A 72 -13.74 1.72 3.10
CA ILE A 72 -14.40 2.01 1.84
C ILE A 72 -15.77 2.66 2.06
N GLU A 73 -15.96 3.83 1.48
CA GLU A 73 -17.27 4.48 1.40
C GLU A 73 -18.08 3.84 0.28
N ARG A 74 -19.10 3.04 0.66
CA ARG A 74 -19.85 2.23 -0.31
C ARG A 74 -20.63 3.06 -1.31
N MET A 75 -21.15 4.21 -0.89
CA MET A 75 -21.88 5.15 -1.74
C MET A 75 -20.97 5.87 -2.75
N GLY A 76 -19.67 6.01 -2.45
CA GLY A 76 -18.69 6.60 -3.37
C GLY A 76 -18.08 5.59 -4.35
N CYS A 77 -18.27 4.28 -4.13
CA CYS A 77 -17.67 3.26 -4.96
C CYS A 77 -18.45 3.05 -6.27
N VAL A 78 -17.82 3.35 -7.42
CA VAL A 78 -18.41 3.15 -8.75
C VAL A 78 -18.18 1.74 -9.33
N GLN A 79 -17.70 0.79 -8.53
CA GLN A 79 -17.50 -0.62 -8.90
C GLN A 79 -16.64 -0.84 -10.17
N CYS A 80 -15.65 0.05 -10.42
CA CYS A 80 -14.78 -0.03 -11.60
C CYS A 80 -13.72 -1.16 -11.56
N ALA A 81 -13.44 -1.72 -10.38
CA ALA A 81 -12.42 -2.75 -10.11
C ALA A 81 -10.94 -2.33 -10.29
N ASN A 82 -10.62 -1.05 -10.47
CA ASN A 82 -9.22 -0.58 -10.56
C ASN A 82 -8.39 -0.90 -9.30
N CYS A 83 -9.02 -0.93 -8.12
CA CYS A 83 -8.37 -1.31 -6.88
C CYS A 83 -8.01 -2.81 -6.83
N VAL A 84 -8.82 -3.66 -7.45
CA VAL A 84 -8.59 -5.10 -7.57
C VAL A 84 -7.43 -5.35 -8.52
N GLU A 85 -7.51 -4.82 -9.74
CA GLU A 85 -6.45 -4.96 -10.76
C GLU A 85 -5.12 -4.33 -10.31
N GLY A 86 -5.18 -3.32 -9.45
CA GLY A 86 -4.01 -2.61 -8.95
C GLY A 86 -3.36 -3.17 -7.69
N CYS A 87 -3.95 -4.20 -7.06
CA CYS A 87 -3.46 -4.73 -5.80
C CYS A 87 -2.30 -5.70 -6.01
N PRO A 88 -1.06 -5.40 -5.55
CA PRO A 88 0.07 -6.30 -5.74
C PRO A 88 -0.04 -7.62 -4.96
N LYS A 89 -0.87 -7.65 -3.92
CA LYS A 89 -1.13 -8.84 -3.10
C LYS A 89 -2.42 -9.57 -3.49
N ASN A 90 -3.18 -9.05 -4.46
CA ASN A 90 -4.46 -9.61 -4.89
C ASN A 90 -5.47 -9.87 -3.75
N CYS A 91 -5.36 -9.13 -2.64
CA CYS A 91 -6.26 -9.27 -1.47
C CYS A 91 -7.60 -8.53 -1.63
N LEU A 92 -7.94 -8.11 -2.85
CA LEU A 92 -9.16 -7.39 -3.17
C LEU A 92 -9.86 -8.13 -4.29
N HIS A 93 -11.17 -8.34 -4.17
CA HIS A 93 -11.97 -9.04 -5.17
C HIS A 93 -13.37 -8.44 -5.32
N THR A 94 -14.02 -8.70 -6.46
CA THR A 94 -15.41 -8.30 -6.72
C THR A 94 -16.34 -9.48 -6.44
N GLU A 95 -17.33 -9.31 -5.58
CA GLU A 95 -18.44 -10.24 -5.42
C GLU A 95 -19.45 -10.10 -6.56
N ASN A 96 -20.15 -11.19 -6.88
CA ASN A 96 -21.23 -11.20 -7.87
C ASN A 96 -22.58 -10.77 -7.25
N ALA A 97 -22.56 -9.63 -6.56
CA ALA A 97 -23.73 -9.05 -5.91
C ALA A 97 -23.61 -7.52 -5.93
N TYR A 98 -24.75 -6.84 -6.09
CA TYR A 98 -24.79 -5.38 -5.93
C TYR A 98 -24.79 -5.02 -4.44
N THR A 99 -24.34 -3.81 -4.12
CA THR A 99 -24.43 -3.28 -2.76
C THR A 99 -25.89 -3.16 -2.35
N ASP A 100 -26.22 -3.58 -1.13
CA ASP A 100 -27.57 -3.43 -0.60
C ASP A 100 -27.95 -1.94 -0.47
N PRO A 101 -29.24 -1.60 -0.69
CA PRO A 101 -29.70 -0.23 -0.50
C PRO A 101 -29.56 0.15 0.98
N ALA A 102 -28.87 1.26 1.25
CA ALA A 102 -28.72 1.82 2.57
C ALA A 102 -29.41 3.20 2.63
N ALA A 103 -30.07 3.50 3.75
CA ALA A 103 -30.65 4.81 4.01
C ALA A 103 -29.60 5.87 4.35
N GLU A 104 -28.41 5.43 4.75
CA GLU A 104 -27.31 6.27 5.23
C GLU A 104 -26.01 5.94 4.49
N LYS A 105 -25.04 6.86 4.55
CA LYS A 105 -23.71 6.64 3.98
C LYS A 105 -22.93 5.70 4.89
N VAL A 106 -22.77 4.46 4.45
CA VAL A 106 -22.01 3.44 5.17
C VAL A 106 -20.54 3.45 4.74
N VAL A 107 -19.66 3.47 5.74
CA VAL A 107 -18.22 3.29 5.58
C VAL A 107 -17.83 1.97 6.24
N ASP A 108 -17.49 0.98 5.43
CA ASP A 108 -17.00 -0.29 5.95
C ASP A 108 -15.53 -0.11 6.31
N THR A 109 -15.18 -0.36 7.58
CA THR A 109 -13.80 -0.27 8.07
C THR A 109 -13.32 -1.64 8.53
N TYR A 110 -12.14 -2.02 8.04
CA TYR A 110 -11.51 -3.30 8.33
C TYR A 110 -10.16 -3.04 9.00
N GLN A 111 -9.92 -3.75 10.08
CA GLN A 111 -8.71 -3.64 10.89
C GLN A 111 -7.79 -4.83 10.59
N GLY A 112 -6.56 -4.57 10.18
CA GLY A 112 -5.55 -5.62 10.07
C GLY A 112 -5.05 -6.06 11.44
N LYS A 113 -4.61 -7.32 11.55
CA LYS A 113 -3.88 -7.80 12.73
C LYS A 113 -2.77 -6.80 13.08
N PRO A 114 -2.63 -6.37 14.34
CA PRO A 114 -1.51 -5.53 14.75
C PRO A 114 -0.23 -6.20 14.28
N VAL A 115 0.65 -5.46 13.60
CA VAL A 115 2.03 -5.97 13.48
C VAL A 115 2.53 -5.88 14.90
N GLU A 116 2.70 -7.02 15.56
CA GLU A 116 3.58 -7.08 16.71
C GLU A 116 4.87 -6.43 16.22
N LYS A 117 5.15 -5.22 16.71
CA LYS A 117 6.48 -4.69 16.59
C LYS A 117 7.32 -5.79 17.19
N LYS A 118 8.08 -6.52 16.37
CA LYS A 118 9.37 -6.95 16.85
C LYS A 118 9.99 -5.64 17.28
N GLU A 119 10.00 -5.40 18.58
CA GLU A 119 11.06 -4.61 19.19
C GLU A 119 12.30 -5.07 18.42
N GLU A 120 12.89 -4.13 17.70
CA GLU A 120 14.27 -4.25 17.32
C GLU A 120 14.95 -4.58 18.65
N ALA A 121 15.19 -5.86 18.87
CA ALA A 121 16.15 -6.28 19.84
C ALA A 121 17.38 -5.49 19.43
N ALA A 122 17.67 -4.45 20.19
CA ALA A 122 19.03 -4.01 20.36
C ALA A 122 19.79 -5.32 20.49
N ALA A 123 20.56 -5.66 19.44
CA ALA A 123 21.42 -6.81 19.50
C ALA A 123 22.18 -6.65 20.81
N PRO A 124 22.25 -7.70 21.64
CA PRO A 124 22.92 -7.58 22.92
C PRO A 124 24.29 -6.96 22.66
N ALA A 125 24.65 -6.00 23.52
CA ALA A 125 26.00 -5.47 23.57
C ALA A 125 26.91 -6.64 23.95
N GLU A 126 27.31 -7.40 22.95
CA GLU A 126 28.38 -8.37 23.03
C GLU A 126 29.66 -7.56 22.81
N ASP A 127 30.50 -7.54 23.82
CA ASP A 127 31.81 -6.89 23.85
C ASP A 127 32.65 -7.39 22.68
N ILE A 128 32.79 -6.57 21.63
CA ILE A 128 33.66 -6.85 20.49
C ILE A 128 34.47 -5.57 20.23
N SER A 129 35.45 -5.35 21.09
CA SER A 129 36.55 -4.40 20.90
C SER A 129 37.37 -4.63 19.62
N ASP A 130 37.10 -5.71 18.87
CA ASP A 130 37.97 -6.23 17.81
C ASP A 130 37.35 -6.21 16.39
N LYS A 131 36.32 -5.37 16.14
CA LYS A 131 35.70 -5.22 14.80
C LYS A 131 35.25 -3.78 14.50
N LEU A 132 36.03 -2.77 14.86
CA LEU A 132 35.76 -1.38 14.48
C LEU A 132 36.35 -1.07 13.10
N PRO A 133 35.68 -0.24 12.28
CA PRO A 133 36.25 0.20 11.01
C PRO A 133 37.43 1.15 11.25
N VAL A 134 38.61 0.81 10.73
CA VAL A 134 39.81 1.64 10.73
C VAL A 134 40.14 2.07 9.31
N ALA A 135 40.24 3.37 9.07
CA ALA A 135 40.66 3.92 7.78
C ALA A 135 42.19 4.04 7.68
N ASN A 136 42.78 3.51 6.61
CA ASN A 136 44.17 3.76 6.26
C ASN A 136 44.30 5.21 5.73
N LEU A 137 44.96 6.07 6.51
CA LEU A 137 45.13 7.49 6.21
C LEU A 137 46.06 7.76 5.02
N ASP A 138 46.95 6.81 4.67
CA ASP A 138 47.86 6.95 3.52
C ASP A 138 47.12 6.81 2.18
N GLU A 139 46.08 5.97 2.15
CA GLU A 139 45.26 5.73 0.96
C GLU A 139 43.97 6.57 0.93
N CYS A 140 43.58 7.15 2.08
CA CYS A 140 42.38 7.94 2.23
C CYS A 140 42.52 9.30 1.53
N VAL A 141 41.58 9.61 0.64
CA VAL A 141 41.50 10.92 -0.04
C VAL A 141 40.57 11.91 0.66
N PHE A 142 40.11 11.60 1.88
CA PHE A 142 39.22 12.44 2.70
C PHE A 142 37.98 12.95 1.94
N CYS A 143 37.35 12.08 1.15
CA CYS A 143 36.17 12.44 0.35
C CYS A 143 34.87 12.61 1.18
N GLY A 144 34.84 12.10 2.42
CA GLY A 144 33.68 12.21 3.32
C GLY A 144 32.51 11.25 2.99
N LEU A 145 32.65 10.37 2.00
CA LEU A 145 31.58 9.44 1.62
C LEU A 145 31.24 8.42 2.72
N CYS A 146 32.22 8.04 3.54
CA CYS A 146 32.02 7.16 4.68
C CYS A 146 31.19 7.84 5.80
N ALA A 147 31.44 9.12 6.08
CA ALA A 147 30.62 9.91 7.01
C ALA A 147 29.20 10.10 6.49
N LYS A 148 29.05 10.54 5.23
CA LYS A 148 27.74 10.85 4.63
C LYS A 148 26.81 9.63 4.51
N ASN A 149 27.37 8.44 4.32
CA ASN A 149 26.59 7.21 4.17
C ASN A 149 26.52 6.41 5.48
N CYS A 150 27.04 6.91 6.60
CA CYS A 150 26.95 6.23 7.88
C CYS A 150 25.51 6.38 8.44
N PRO A 151 24.73 5.31 8.57
CA PRO A 151 23.37 5.40 9.11
C PRO A 151 23.32 5.86 10.57
N ALA A 152 24.41 5.63 11.31
CA ALA A 152 24.55 6.02 12.70
C ALA A 152 25.36 7.32 12.90
N ASN A 153 25.79 7.98 11.82
CA ASN A 153 26.65 9.17 11.87
C ASN A 153 27.93 9.02 12.72
N ALA A 154 28.45 7.79 12.84
CA ALA A 154 29.59 7.47 13.69
C ALA A 154 30.94 7.98 13.15
N ILE A 155 31.02 8.44 11.90
CA ILE A 155 32.29 8.79 11.26
C ILE A 155 32.33 10.29 10.99
N THR A 156 33.41 10.96 11.40
CA THR A 156 33.71 12.36 11.08
C THR A 156 34.95 12.44 10.18
N VAL A 157 34.86 13.25 9.12
CA VAL A 157 35.96 13.48 8.18
C VAL A 157 36.20 14.97 8.04
N ASP A 158 37.35 15.44 8.49
CA ASP A 158 37.81 16.82 8.30
C ASP A 158 38.75 16.86 7.09
N ARG A 159 38.34 17.59 6.05
CA ARG A 159 39.11 17.71 4.79
C ARG A 159 40.30 18.68 4.92
N PRO A 160 40.15 19.87 5.52
CA PRO A 160 41.27 20.77 5.81
C PRO A 160 42.39 20.13 6.63
N ASN A 161 42.02 19.43 7.71
CA ASN A 161 42.97 18.85 8.66
C ASN A 161 43.38 17.42 8.30
N LYS A 162 42.79 16.84 7.23
CA LYS A 162 43.02 15.46 6.81
C LYS A 162 42.89 14.47 7.97
N THR A 163 41.84 14.65 8.79
CA THR A 163 41.56 13.76 9.91
C THR A 163 40.32 12.92 9.60
N TRP A 164 40.38 11.68 10.07
CA TRP A 164 39.29 10.73 10.02
C TRP A 164 39.12 10.18 11.44
N THR A 165 37.95 10.37 12.03
CA THR A 165 37.66 9.91 13.39
C THR A 165 36.38 9.09 13.42
N LEU A 166 36.36 8.08 14.29
CA LEU A 166 35.23 7.20 14.53
C LEU A 166 34.76 7.41 15.97
N ASP A 167 33.46 7.61 16.14
CA ASP A 167 32.78 7.45 17.42
C ASP A 167 32.43 5.97 17.59
N GLU A 168 33.20 5.30 18.45
CA GLU A 168 33.06 3.87 18.73
C GLU A 168 31.69 3.55 19.33
N SER A 169 31.11 4.47 20.11
CA SER A 169 29.83 4.26 20.79
C SER A 169 28.63 4.35 19.83
N ALA A 170 28.76 5.14 18.77
CA ALA A 170 27.73 5.30 17.74
C ALA A 170 27.84 4.24 16.63
N CYS A 171 28.91 3.45 16.57
CA CYS A 171 29.17 2.58 15.43
C CYS A 171 28.33 1.30 15.49
N ALA A 172 27.40 1.11 14.54
CA ALA A 172 26.56 -0.08 14.46
C ALA A 172 27.22 -1.29 13.74
N HIS A 173 28.53 -1.25 13.46
CA HIS A 173 29.28 -2.31 12.75
C HIS A 173 28.67 -2.75 11.40
N CYS A 174 27.93 -1.88 10.72
CA CYS A 174 27.13 -2.21 9.53
C CYS A 174 27.91 -2.42 8.21
N GLY A 175 29.23 -2.13 8.17
CA GLY A 175 30.04 -2.35 6.96
C GLY A 175 29.86 -1.32 5.82
N VAL A 176 28.90 -0.39 5.92
CA VAL A 176 28.56 0.55 4.84
C VAL A 176 29.74 1.44 4.45
N CYS A 177 30.56 1.86 5.42
CA CYS A 177 31.74 2.69 5.18
C CYS A 177 32.77 2.00 4.26
N LYS A 178 33.04 0.69 4.47
CA LYS A 178 33.93 -0.10 3.61
C LYS A 178 33.35 -0.32 2.22
N ALA A 179 32.04 -0.61 2.13
CA ALA A 179 31.37 -0.83 0.85
C ALA A 179 31.32 0.43 -0.04
N LYS A 180 31.14 1.60 0.57
CA LYS A 180 31.03 2.89 -0.14
C LYS A 180 32.37 3.62 -0.32
N CYS A 181 33.47 3.11 0.22
CA CYS A 181 34.78 3.72 0.05
C CYS A 181 35.33 3.45 -1.37
N PRO A 182 35.50 4.48 -2.22
CA PRO A 182 35.99 4.29 -3.59
C PRO A 182 37.44 3.81 -3.64
N LYS A 183 38.25 4.16 -2.64
CA LYS A 183 39.64 3.72 -2.47
C LYS A 183 39.77 2.40 -1.73
N LYS A 184 38.66 1.87 -1.16
CA LYS A 184 38.63 0.66 -0.34
C LYS A 184 39.64 0.66 0.83
N CYS A 185 39.99 1.83 1.34
CA CYS A 185 40.98 2.04 2.40
C CYS A 185 40.44 1.83 3.83
N ILE A 186 39.34 1.09 4.02
CA ILE A 186 38.72 0.88 5.35
C ILE A 186 38.70 -0.62 5.66
N GLU A 187 39.35 -0.99 6.75
CA GLU A 187 39.42 -2.37 7.28
C GLU A 187 38.62 -2.47 8.58
N PHE A 188 38.20 -3.67 8.96
CA PHE A 188 37.57 -3.92 10.27
C PHE A 188 38.59 -4.69 11.10
N LYS A 189 38.99 -4.12 12.23
CA LYS A 189 39.98 -4.68 13.17
C LYS A 189 39.50 -4.55 14.60
#